data_AF-A0A7X2D1G1-F1
#
_entry.id   AF-A0A7X2D1G1-F1
#
_cell.length_a   1.000
_cell.length_b   1.000
_cell.length_c   1.000
_cell.angle_alpha   90.00
_cell.angle_beta   90.00
_cell.angle_gamma   90.00
#
_symmetry.space_group_name_H-M   'P 1'
#
loop_
_entity.id
_entity.type
_entity.pdbx_description
1 polymer ?
#
loop_
_entity_poly.entity_id
_entity_poly.type
_entity_poly.pdbx_seq_one_letter_code
_entity_poly.pdbx_strand_id
1 'polypeptide(L)'
;MITIIVQIMTSISLIILLALIVFTNNRLNQLEVKIKRCRDLYNAINLAPLHVKINYLEGSIKALYKYKVLFKREILFGIGKLEEEYFFTKKQVDEFIDSNDITEVVIVRLDDENEIIK
;
A
#
# COMPACT_ATOMS: atom_id res chain seq x y z
N MET A 1 12.76 21.30 -68.69
CA MET A 1 13.38 22.13 -67.64
C MET A 1 12.52 22.14 -66.37
N ILE A 2 11.24 22.50 -66.45
CA ILE A 2 10.31 22.52 -65.31
C ILE A 2 10.11 21.13 -64.66
N THR A 3 9.94 20.07 -65.47
CA THR A 3 9.77 18.68 -64.98
C THR A 3 10.98 18.15 -64.22
N ILE A 4 12.20 18.49 -64.64
CA ILE A 4 13.45 18.09 -63.97
C ILE A 4 13.57 18.78 -62.61
N ILE A 5 13.24 20.08 -62.53
CA ILE A 5 13.25 20.84 -61.27
C ILE A 5 12.24 20.25 -60.29
N VAL A 6 11.04 19.89 -60.74
CA VAL A 6 10.01 19.24 -59.91
C VAL A 6 10.44 17.85 -59.43
N GLN A 7 11.12 17.05 -60.28
CA GLN A 7 11.69 15.76 -59.87
C GLN A 7 12.78 15.91 -58.80
N ILE A 8 13.63 16.94 -58.91
CA ILE A 8 14.67 17.21 -57.92
C ILE A 8 14.04 17.62 -56.58
N MET A 9 13.04 18.52 -56.59
CA MET A 9 12.36 18.95 -55.36
C MET A 9 11.62 17.82 -54.64
N THR A 10 10.93 16.96 -55.39
CA THR A 10 10.24 15.79 -54.83
C THR A 10 11.20 14.76 -54.27
N SER A 11 12.34 14.53 -54.94
CA SER A 11 13.39 13.63 -54.46
C SER A 11 14.03 14.12 -53.15
N ILE A 12 14.33 15.43 -53.06
CA ILE A 12 14.86 16.04 -51.83
C ILE A 12 13.84 15.94 -50.69
N SER A 13 12.56 16.21 -50.97
CA SER A 13 11.49 16.10 -49.97
C SER A 13 11.34 14.67 -49.44
N LEU A 14 11.44 13.66 -50.30
CA LEU A 14 11.40 12.25 -49.92
C LEU A 14 12.58 11.86 -49.02
N ILE A 15 13.79 12.34 -49.33
CA ILE A 15 15.00 12.08 -48.53
C ILE A 15 14.88 12.68 -47.14
N ILE A 16 14.40 13.93 -47.04
CA ILE A 16 14.17 14.60 -45.75
C ILE A 16 13.12 13.83 -44.92
N LEU A 17 12.03 13.37 -45.57
CA LEU A 17 11.00 12.59 -44.91
C LEU A 17 11.53 11.26 -44.35
N LEU A 18 12.31 10.53 -45.13
CA LEU A 18 12.95 9.28 -44.70
C LEU A 18 13.91 9.51 -43.53
N ALA A 19 14.72 10.58 -43.58
CA ALA A 19 15.63 10.94 -42.50
C ALA A 19 14.88 11.25 -41.19
N LEU A 20 13.74 11.94 -41.26
CA LEU A 20 12.89 12.23 -40.10
C LEU A 20 12.25 10.98 -39.52
N ILE A 21 11.79 10.04 -40.36
CA ILE A 21 11.23 8.76 -39.92
C ILE A 21 12.30 7.93 -39.18
N VAL A 22 13.49 7.80 -39.76
CA VAL A 22 14.60 7.06 -39.14
C VAL A 22 15.02 7.70 -37.82
N PHE A 23 15.14 9.03 -37.79
CA PHE A 23 15.46 9.78 -36.57
C PHE A 23 14.41 9.55 -35.47
N THR A 24 13.13 9.62 -35.82
CA THR A 24 12.03 9.42 -34.87
C THR A 24 11.98 7.99 -34.34
N ASN A 25 12.15 6.98 -35.22
CA ASN A 25 12.21 5.57 -34.81
C ASN A 25 13.38 5.28 -33.87
N ASN A 26 14.55 5.88 -34.13
CA ASN A 26 15.70 5.67 -33.26
C ASN A 26 15.48 6.26 -31.86
N ARG A 27 14.84 7.43 -31.76
CA ARG A 27 14.47 8.03 -30.47
C ARG A 27 13.37 7.24 -29.74
N LEU A 28 12.39 6.70 -30.46
CA LEU A 28 11.35 5.84 -29.91
C LEU A 28 11.96 4.55 -29.31
N ASN A 29 12.86 3.90 -30.04
CA ASN A 29 13.54 2.69 -29.57
C ASN A 29 14.38 2.96 -28.31
N GLN A 30 15.10 4.09 -28.26
CA GLN A 30 15.82 4.50 -27.06
C GLN A 30 14.90 4.76 -25.87
N LEU A 31 13.71 5.31 -26.10
CA LEU A 31 12.72 5.53 -25.06
C LEU A 31 12.16 4.21 -24.52
N GLU A 32 11.84 3.28 -25.41
CA GLU A 32 11.34 1.94 -25.06
C GLU A 32 12.35 1.16 -24.22
N VAL A 33 13.63 1.20 -24.58
CA VAL A 33 14.71 0.57 -23.79
C VAL A 33 14.80 1.19 -22.39
N LYS A 34 14.66 2.51 -22.26
CA LYS A 34 14.67 3.19 -20.95
C LYS A 34 13.45 2.80 -20.11
N ILE A 35 12.26 2.76 -20.71
CA ILE A 35 11.03 2.34 -20.03
C ILE A 35 11.13 0.89 -19.56
N LYS A 36 11.64 -0.01 -20.41
CA LYS A 36 11.88 -1.42 -20.06
C LYS A 36 12.84 -1.54 -18.89
N ARG A 37 13.96 -0.80 -18.91
CA ARG A 37 14.92 -0.77 -17.80
C ARG A 37 14.30 -0.27 -16.49
N CYS A 38 13.48 0.77 -16.52
CA CYS A 38 12.76 1.24 -15.33
C CYS A 38 11.77 0.19 -14.81
N ARG A 39 11.05 -0.49 -15.71
CA ARG A 39 10.10 -1.56 -15.35
C ARG A 39 10.81 -2.76 -14.73
N ASP A 40 11.94 -3.17 -15.28
CA ASP A 40 12.74 -4.28 -14.77
C ASP A 40 13.31 -3.95 -13.38
N LEU A 41 13.78 -2.71 -13.17
CA LEU A 41 14.23 -2.24 -11.85
C LEU A 41 13.09 -2.21 -10.82
N TYR A 42 11.89 -1.75 -11.21
CA TYR A 42 10.72 -1.74 -10.34
C TYR A 42 10.30 -3.16 -9.93
N ASN A 43 10.25 -4.09 -10.90
CA ASN A 43 9.89 -5.49 -10.65
C ASN A 43 10.97 -6.25 -9.89
N ALA A 44 12.23 -5.81 -9.93
CA ALA A 44 13.32 -6.39 -9.16
C ALA A 44 13.27 -6.03 -7.66
N ILE A 45 12.44 -5.07 -7.25
CA ILE A 45 12.24 -4.74 -5.84
C ILE A 45 11.42 -5.86 -5.19
N ASN A 46 12.11 -6.84 -4.61
CA ASN A 46 11.46 -7.87 -3.81
C ASN A 46 11.03 -7.29 -2.46
N LEU A 47 9.72 -7.02 -2.32
CA LEU A 47 9.12 -6.54 -1.07
C LEU A 47 8.79 -7.66 -0.08
N ALA A 48 8.95 -8.94 -0.45
CA ALA A 48 8.63 -10.06 0.42
C ALA A 48 9.40 -10.03 1.76
N PRO A 49 10.72 -9.70 1.81
CA PRO A 49 11.43 -9.58 3.07
C PRO A 49 10.87 -8.48 3.98
N LEU A 50 10.40 -7.37 3.39
CA LEU A 50 9.80 -6.28 4.14
C LEU A 50 8.45 -6.72 4.73
N HIS A 51 7.62 -7.42 3.95
CA HIS A 51 6.35 -7.95 4.41
C HIS A 51 6.52 -8.98 5.54
N VAL A 52 7.49 -9.89 5.42
CA VAL A 52 7.85 -10.83 6.49
C VAL A 52 8.27 -10.09 7.77
N LYS A 53 9.06 -9.03 7.63
CA LYS A 53 9.51 -8.22 8.78
C LYS A 53 8.36 -7.46 9.43
N ILE A 54 7.42 -6.93 8.65
CA ILE A 54 6.20 -6.30 9.15
C ILE A 54 5.37 -7.32 9.93
N ASN A 55 5.09 -8.50 9.35
CA ASN A 55 4.32 -9.54 10.01
C ASN A 55 4.97 -10.02 11.32
N TYR A 56 6.30 -10.15 11.35
CA TYR A 56 7.04 -10.47 12.57
C TYR A 56 6.90 -9.38 13.64
N LEU A 57 7.00 -8.11 13.25
CA LEU A 57 6.82 -6.98 14.17
C LEU A 57 5.39 -6.89 14.68
N GLU A 58 4.38 -7.09 13.83
CA GLU A 58 2.98 -7.14 14.25
C GLU A 58 2.72 -8.27 15.26
N GLY A 59 3.27 -9.46 15.03
CA GLY A 59 3.19 -10.57 15.98
C GLY A 59 3.89 -10.26 17.30
N SER A 60 5.06 -9.63 17.23
CA SER A 60 5.83 -9.22 18.42
C SER A 60 5.08 -8.15 19.24
N ILE A 61 4.46 -7.18 18.57
CA ILE A 61 3.62 -6.15 19.21
C ILE A 61 2.40 -6.80 19.88
N LYS A 62 1.74 -7.74 19.20
CA LYS A 62 0.60 -8.48 19.76
C LYS A 62 0.95 -9.25 21.03
N ALA A 63 2.14 -9.86 21.08
CA ALA A 63 2.63 -10.58 22.25
C ALA A 63 2.94 -9.66 23.45
N LEU A 64 3.08 -8.34 23.23
CA LEU A 64 3.36 -7.38 24.28
C LEU A 64 2.08 -6.80 24.93
N TYR A 65 0.90 -7.05 24.37
CA TYR A 65 -0.35 -6.58 24.97
C TYR A 65 -0.58 -7.26 26.32
N LYS A 66 -0.91 -6.44 27.33
CA LYS A 66 -1.15 -6.89 28.71
C LYS A 66 -2.62 -6.96 29.05
N TYR A 67 -3.48 -6.33 28.25
CA TYR A 67 -4.91 -6.23 28.51
C TYR A 67 -5.70 -6.46 27.22
N LYS A 68 -6.79 -7.20 27.34
CA LYS A 68 -7.84 -7.34 26.33
C LYS A 68 -9.14 -6.82 26.92
N VAL A 69 -9.82 -5.95 26.20
CA VAL A 69 -11.11 -5.38 26.58
C VAL A 69 -12.15 -5.94 25.63
N LEU A 70 -13.14 -6.65 26.17
CA LEU A 70 -14.32 -7.11 25.47
C LEU A 70 -15.45 -6.16 25.81
N PHE A 71 -16.11 -5.58 24.82
CA PHE A 71 -17.13 -4.56 25.08
C PHE A 71 -18.30 -4.61 24.10
N LYS A 72 -19.43 -4.03 24.49
CA LYS A 72 -20.54 -3.70 23.60
C LYS A 72 -20.87 -2.22 23.74
N ARG A 73 -21.18 -1.59 22.61
CA ARG A 73 -21.62 -0.19 22.55
C ARG A 73 -23.10 -0.13 22.25
N GLU A 74 -23.75 0.92 22.71
CA GLU A 74 -25.11 1.19 22.28
C GLU A 74 -25.10 1.64 20.83
N ILE A 75 -25.95 1.01 20.02
CA ILE A 75 -26.23 1.42 18.65
C ILE A 75 -27.67 1.93 18.59
N LEU A 76 -28.00 2.70 17.55
CA LEU A 76 -29.30 3.37 17.39
C LEU A 76 -30.54 2.46 17.57
N PHE A 77 -30.38 1.12 17.47
CA PHE A 77 -31.45 0.12 17.58
C PHE A 77 -31.18 -0.95 18.65
N GLY A 78 -30.36 -0.67 19.68
CA GLY A 78 -30.13 -1.55 20.82
C GLY A 78 -28.66 -1.78 21.13
N ILE A 79 -28.34 -2.95 21.70
CA ILE A 79 -26.95 -3.29 22.06
C ILE A 79 -26.20 -3.77 20.82
N GLY A 80 -25.06 -3.16 20.56
CA GLY A 80 -24.15 -3.51 19.47
C GLY A 80 -23.51 -4.89 19.63
N LYS A 81 -22.74 -5.29 18.62
CA LYS A 81 -22.01 -6.55 18.66
C LYS A 81 -20.92 -6.51 19.72
N LEU A 82 -20.52 -7.69 20.21
CA LEU A 82 -19.35 -7.84 21.05
C LEU A 82 -18.10 -7.53 20.21
N GLU A 83 -17.32 -6.57 20.66
CA GLU A 83 -16.07 -6.13 20.07
C GLU A 83 -14.91 -6.37 21.05
N GLU A 84 -13.69 -6.42 20.52
CA GLU A 84 -12.49 -6.65 21.32
C GLU A 84 -11.37 -5.69 20.95
N GLU A 85 -10.66 -5.19 21.96
CA GLU A 85 -9.54 -4.27 21.78
C GLU A 85 -8.40 -4.58 22.77
N TYR A 86 -7.16 -4.28 22.38
CA TYR A 86 -5.96 -4.72 23.08
C TYR A 86 -5.10 -3.53 23.51
N PHE A 87 -4.59 -3.58 24.73
CA PHE A 87 -3.85 -2.47 25.34
C PHE A 87 -2.61 -2.95 26.08
N PHE A 88 -1.58 -2.09 26.09
CA PHE A 88 -0.33 -2.38 26.81
C PHE A 88 -0.44 -2.06 28.29
N THR A 89 -1.31 -1.12 28.67
CA THR A 89 -1.38 -0.63 30.06
C THR A 89 -2.82 -0.47 30.51
N LYS A 90 -3.04 -0.57 31.83
CA LYS A 90 -4.35 -0.35 32.44
C LYS A 90 -4.85 1.08 32.22
N LYS A 91 -3.96 2.07 32.25
CA LYS A 91 -4.28 3.49 31.97
C LYS A 91 -4.95 3.68 30.60
N GLN A 92 -4.44 2.99 29.57
CA GLN A 92 -5.05 3.06 28.23
C GLN A 92 -6.42 2.40 28.17
N VAL A 93 -6.61 1.30 28.91
CA VAL A 93 -7.93 0.66 29.03
C VAL A 93 -8.92 1.61 29.68
N ASP A 94 -8.51 2.28 30.77
CA ASP A 94 -9.38 3.20 31.50
C ASP A 94 -9.74 4.41 30.63
N GLU A 95 -8.75 5.04 29.97
CA GLU A 95 -8.98 6.12 29.00
C GLU A 95 -9.91 5.69 27.86
N PHE A 96 -9.78 4.46 27.37
CA PHE A 96 -10.65 3.93 26.32
C PHE A 96 -12.09 3.78 26.81
N ILE A 97 -12.31 3.24 28.01
CA ILE A 97 -13.66 3.06 28.57
C ILE A 97 -14.30 4.42 28.84
N ASP A 98 -13.55 5.36 29.40
CA ASP A 98 -14.05 6.70 29.72
C ASP A 98 -14.38 7.53 28.47
N SER A 99 -13.68 7.28 27.35
CA SER A 99 -13.85 8.04 26.11
C SER A 99 -14.88 7.45 25.15
N ASN A 100 -15.45 6.28 25.45
CA ASN A 100 -16.39 5.60 24.56
C ASN A 100 -17.69 5.31 25.31
N ASP A 101 -18.83 5.46 24.63
CA ASP A 101 -20.16 5.12 25.17
C ASP A 101 -20.34 3.59 25.20
N ILE A 102 -19.64 2.94 26.12
CA ILE A 102 -19.64 1.48 26.32
C ILE A 102 -20.73 1.09 27.32
N THR A 103 -21.61 0.18 26.91
CA THR A 103 -22.72 -0.31 27.73
C THR A 103 -22.34 -1.51 28.58
N GLU A 104 -21.53 -2.42 28.03
CA GLU A 104 -21.01 -3.61 28.71
C GLU A 104 -19.51 -3.71 28.47
N VAL A 105 -18.73 -3.97 29.53
CA VAL A 105 -17.27 -4.10 29.42
C VAL A 105 -16.74 -5.23 30.30
N VAL A 106 -15.80 -6.00 29.77
CA VAL A 106 -15.03 -7.02 30.49
C VAL A 106 -13.55 -6.79 30.16
N ILE A 107 -12.72 -6.71 31.19
CA ILE A 107 -11.28 -6.47 31.05
C ILE A 107 -10.55 -7.73 31.48
N VAL A 108 -9.75 -8.29 30.58
CA VAL A 108 -8.93 -9.47 30.79
C VAL A 108 -7.47 -9.06 30.81
N ARG A 109 -6.73 -9.39 31.87
CA ARG A 109 -5.28 -9.26 31.89
C ARG A 109 -4.68 -10.48 31.19
N LEU A 110 -3.80 -10.24 30.22
CA LEU A 110 -3.17 -11.25 29.37
C LEU A 110 -1.83 -11.77 29.94
N ASP A 111 -1.34 -11.15 31.02
CA ASP A 111 -0.12 -11.58 31.72
C ASP A 111 -0.33 -12.90 32.51
N ASP A 112 -1.57 -13.32 32.76
CA ASP A 112 -1.91 -14.50 33.56
C ASP A 112 -2.60 -15.56 32.69
N GLU A 113 -2.09 -16.79 32.70
CA GLU A 113 -2.82 -17.98 32.27
C GLU A 113 -4.14 -18.05 33.06
N ASN A 114 -5.24 -17.60 32.43
CA ASN A 114 -6.63 -17.87 32.81
C ASN A 114 -7.02 -17.58 34.28
N GLU A 115 -7.13 -16.32 34.68
CA GLU A 115 -8.08 -15.95 35.74
C GLU A 115 -9.24 -15.13 35.17
N ILE A 116 -10.37 -15.82 34.95
CA ILE A 116 -11.66 -15.19 34.74
C ILE A 116 -12.12 -14.66 36.11
N ILE A 117 -11.92 -13.37 36.35
CA ILE A 117 -12.52 -12.69 37.50
C ILE A 117 -14.02 -12.55 37.20
N LYS A 118 -14.84 -13.19 38.04
CA LYS A 118 -16.29 -13.30 37.92
C LYS A 118 -17.00 -12.19 38.67
#